data_AF-A0A932VRK6-F1
#
_entry.id   AF-A0A932VRK6-F1
#
_cell.length_a   1.000
_cell.length_b   1.000
_cell.length_c   1.000
_cell.angle_alpha   90.00
_cell.angle_beta   90.00
_cell.angle_gamma   90.00
#
_symmetry.space_group_name_H-M   'P 1'
#
loop_
_entity.id
_entity.type
_entity.pdbx_description
1 polymer ?
#
loop_
_entity_poly.entity_id
_entity_poly.type
_entity_poly.pdbx_seq_one_letter_code
_entity_poly.pdbx_strand_id
1 'polypeptide(L)'
;MERDYLQAISFYLEKPPKHKVVDVEVSGLATVEGLPLPIKAISDLVVESKIDRTALDIVDHKFVDSFSPLGAQKPLFILQAIFNYYTVGQKYGKPVLRFILYECKKRKNKDGSSQMRRYVIDYENVQEEFALFHRLLNDATEEIAKKRVYLPNPSDMFEGSNSFDIYRMGL
;
A
#
# COMPACT_ATOMS: atom_id res chain seq x y z
N MET A 1 1.80 -19.25 -13.07
CA MET A 1 1.93 -17.78 -13.13
C MET A 1 0.98 -17.18 -14.16
N GLU A 2 1.19 -17.35 -15.48
CA GLU A 2 0.27 -16.81 -16.51
C GLU A 2 -1.16 -17.33 -16.38
N ARG A 3 -1.33 -18.65 -16.26
CA ARG A 3 -2.65 -19.29 -16.07
C ARG A 3 -3.41 -18.75 -14.85
N ASP A 4 -2.71 -18.57 -13.74
CA ASP A 4 -3.31 -18.09 -12.49
C ASP A 4 -3.74 -16.62 -12.61
N TYR A 5 -2.95 -15.82 -13.34
CA TYR A 5 -3.25 -14.43 -13.62
C TYR A 5 -4.47 -14.27 -14.54
N LEU A 6 -4.50 -15.00 -15.66
CA LEU A 6 -5.65 -15.00 -16.59
C LEU A 6 -6.94 -15.45 -15.91
N GLN A 7 -6.85 -16.46 -15.04
CA GLN A 7 -7.97 -16.93 -14.24
C GLN A 7 -8.46 -15.86 -13.27
N ALA A 8 -7.56 -15.22 -12.51
CA ALA A 8 -7.93 -14.19 -11.55
C ALA A 8 -8.56 -12.96 -12.23
N ILE A 9 -8.01 -12.54 -13.37
CA ILE A 9 -8.61 -11.47 -14.19
C ILE A 9 -10.01 -11.85 -14.65
N SER A 10 -10.20 -13.08 -15.12
CA SER A 10 -11.52 -13.54 -15.58
C SER A 10 -12.56 -13.45 -14.45
N PHE A 11 -12.19 -13.81 -13.23
CA PHE A 11 -13.06 -13.66 -12.06
C PHE A 11 -13.33 -12.20 -11.70
N TYR A 12 -12.33 -11.32 -11.83
CA TYR A 12 -12.51 -9.89 -11.59
C TYR A 12 -13.46 -9.26 -12.61
N LEU A 13 -13.30 -9.59 -13.89
CA LEU A 13 -14.05 -9.02 -15.01
C LEU A 13 -15.49 -9.53 -15.12
N GLU A 14 -15.84 -10.62 -14.43
CA GLU A 14 -17.24 -11.10 -14.35
C GLU A 14 -18.16 -10.02 -13.77
N LYS A 15 -17.69 -9.30 -12.75
CA LYS A 15 -18.43 -8.19 -12.13
C LYS A 15 -17.47 -7.18 -11.48
N PRO A 16 -16.79 -6.36 -12.29
CA PRO A 16 -15.81 -5.41 -11.76
C PRO A 16 -16.50 -4.32 -10.92
N PRO A 17 -15.86 -3.86 -9.83
CA PRO A 17 -16.33 -2.71 -9.08
C PRO A 17 -16.47 -1.48 -9.96
N LYS A 18 -17.62 -0.79 -9.87
CA LYS A 18 -17.87 0.45 -10.62
C LYS A 18 -17.58 1.67 -9.76
N HIS A 19 -16.62 2.47 -10.20
CA HIS A 19 -16.21 3.73 -9.59
C HIS A 19 -16.20 4.86 -10.62
N LYS A 20 -16.42 6.10 -10.17
CA LYS A 20 -16.17 7.29 -10.98
C LYS A 20 -14.69 7.65 -10.79
N VAL A 21 -13.87 7.19 -11.73
CA VAL A 21 -12.41 7.31 -11.66
C VAL A 21 -12.00 8.77 -11.83
N VAL A 22 -11.08 9.20 -10.97
CA VAL A 22 -10.42 10.51 -11.05
C VAL A 22 -9.03 10.33 -11.66
N ASP A 23 -8.26 9.35 -11.20
CA ASP A 23 -6.91 9.06 -11.72
C ASP A 23 -6.48 7.61 -11.40
N VAL A 24 -5.47 7.11 -12.10
CA VAL A 24 -4.99 5.71 -12.09
C VAL A 24 -3.46 5.68 -11.95
N GLU A 25 -2.90 4.77 -11.16
CA GLU A 25 -1.45 4.61 -10.94
C GLU A 25 -0.75 5.92 -10.53
N VAL A 26 -1.28 6.54 -9.49
CA VAL A 26 -0.93 7.89 -9.07
C VAL A 26 0.31 7.87 -8.20
N SER A 27 1.45 8.29 -8.74
CA SER A 27 2.61 8.61 -7.90
C SER A 27 2.40 9.95 -7.18
N GLY A 28 2.61 9.94 -5.87
CA GLY A 28 2.51 11.12 -5.01
C GLY A 28 3.64 11.21 -4.01
N LEU A 29 3.94 12.45 -3.62
CA LEU A 29 4.88 12.79 -2.58
C LEU A 29 4.19 13.80 -1.66
N ALA A 30 4.26 13.59 -0.35
CA ALA A 30 3.66 14.47 0.63
C ALA A 30 4.65 14.85 1.73
N THR A 31 4.65 16.13 2.09
CA THR A 31 5.36 16.64 3.26
C THR A 31 4.36 16.66 4.39
N VAL A 32 4.65 15.91 5.45
CA VAL A 32 3.74 15.76 6.59
C VAL A 32 4.40 16.40 7.79
N GLU A 33 3.67 17.29 8.46
CA GLU A 33 4.13 17.91 9.70
C GLU A 33 4.48 16.83 10.74
N GLY A 34 5.61 16.97 11.43
CA GLY A 34 6.07 15.99 12.41
C GLY A 34 6.86 14.81 11.83
N LEU A 35 6.98 14.69 10.50
CA LEU A 35 7.87 13.73 9.85
C LEU A 35 9.12 14.42 9.25
N PRO A 36 10.33 13.86 9.44
CA PRO A 36 11.58 14.44 8.94
C PRO A 36 11.77 14.29 7.43
N LEU A 37 11.14 13.27 6.83
CA LEU A 37 11.24 12.95 5.41
C LEU A 37 9.86 13.00 4.76
N PRO A 38 9.76 13.47 3.51
CA PRO A 38 8.52 13.33 2.75
C PRO A 38 8.16 11.87 2.55
N ILE A 39 6.87 11.59 2.56
CA ILE A 39 6.35 10.26 2.27
C ILE A 39 6.05 10.12 0.78
N LYS A 40 6.25 8.92 0.23
CA LYS A 40 6.00 8.60 -1.17
C LYS A 40 5.10 7.38 -1.27
N ALA A 41 4.14 7.43 -2.19
CA ALA A 41 3.26 6.32 -2.49
C ALA A 41 2.90 6.28 -3.98
N ILE A 42 2.44 5.12 -4.43
CA ILE A 42 1.76 4.95 -5.71
C ILE A 42 0.39 4.36 -5.38
N SER A 43 -0.67 5.09 -5.72
CA SER A 43 -2.05 4.65 -5.51
C SER A 43 -2.59 4.01 -6.78
N ASP A 44 -3.07 2.76 -6.71
CA ASP A 44 -3.66 2.06 -7.87
C ASP A 44 -4.77 2.91 -8.53
N LEU A 45 -5.72 3.41 -7.73
CA LEU A 45 -6.87 4.13 -8.23
C LEU A 45 -7.36 5.19 -7.24
N VAL A 46 -7.63 6.39 -7.75
CA VAL A 46 -8.28 7.49 -7.02
C VAL A 46 -9.65 7.74 -7.64
N VAL A 47 -10.68 7.82 -6.81
CA VAL A 47 -12.08 7.88 -7.26
C VAL A 47 -12.85 8.94 -6.51
N GLU A 48 -13.92 9.46 -7.12
CA GLU A 48 -14.88 10.32 -6.40
C GLU A 48 -15.54 9.49 -5.29
N SER A 49 -15.58 10.06 -4.08
CA SER A 49 -16.21 9.36 -2.96
C SER A 49 -17.72 9.26 -3.17
N LYS A 50 -18.27 8.08 -2.84
CA LYS A 50 -19.72 7.86 -2.89
C LYS A 50 -20.46 8.45 -1.68
N ILE A 51 -19.72 8.82 -0.62
CA ILE A 51 -20.27 9.43 0.59
C ILE A 51 -20.39 10.95 0.38
N ASP A 52 -19.31 11.58 -0.11
CA ASP A 52 -19.26 13.00 -0.42
C ASP A 52 -18.57 13.21 -1.78
N ARG A 53 -19.30 13.79 -2.73
CA ARG A 53 -18.80 14.01 -4.09
C ARG A 53 -17.69 15.08 -4.17
N THR A 54 -17.47 15.84 -3.11
CA THR A 54 -16.36 16.80 -3.02
C THR A 54 -15.07 16.15 -2.53
N ALA A 55 -15.16 14.95 -1.97
CA ALA A 55 -14.05 14.18 -1.43
C ALA A 55 -13.63 13.01 -2.33
N LEU A 56 -12.53 12.35 -1.96
CA LEU A 56 -11.95 11.23 -2.69
C LEU A 56 -11.96 9.96 -1.84
N ASP A 57 -12.07 8.81 -2.51
CA ASP A 57 -11.68 7.53 -1.95
C ASP A 57 -10.49 6.97 -2.75
N ILE A 58 -9.70 6.12 -2.11
CA ILE A 58 -8.60 5.40 -2.73
C ILE A 58 -9.01 3.93 -2.85
N VAL A 59 -8.72 3.31 -3.99
CA VAL A 59 -9.04 1.90 -4.24
C VAL A 59 -7.76 1.16 -4.58
N ASP A 60 -7.54 0.02 -3.93
CA ASP A 60 -6.40 -0.87 -4.15
C ASP A 60 -6.91 -2.28 -4.50
N HIS A 61 -6.28 -2.92 -5.47
CA HIS A 61 -6.67 -4.25 -5.93
C HIS A 61 -5.55 -5.26 -5.68
N LYS A 62 -5.88 -6.38 -5.03
CA LYS A 62 -4.90 -7.46 -4.78
C LYS A 62 -5.42 -8.81 -5.21
N PHE A 63 -4.61 -9.52 -6.01
CA PHE A 63 -4.82 -10.93 -6.28
C PHE A 63 -4.23 -11.79 -5.17
N VAL A 64 -5.07 -12.59 -4.52
CA VAL A 64 -4.70 -13.39 -3.34
C VAL A 64 -4.93 -14.87 -3.56
N ASP A 65 -4.11 -15.72 -2.94
CA ASP A 65 -4.29 -17.18 -2.98
C ASP A 65 -5.39 -17.67 -2.02
N SER A 66 -5.49 -16.98 -0.88
CA SER A 66 -6.58 -17.08 0.08
C SER A 66 -6.98 -15.68 0.54
N PHE A 67 -8.27 -15.46 0.79
CA PHE A 67 -8.70 -14.20 1.39
C PHE A 67 -8.04 -14.01 2.74
N SER A 68 -7.73 -12.76 3.06
CA SER A 68 -7.23 -12.41 4.39
C SER A 68 -8.29 -12.78 5.44
N PRO A 69 -7.90 -13.43 6.55
CA PRO A 69 -8.76 -13.52 7.71
C PRO A 69 -9.18 -12.10 8.13
N LEU A 70 -10.41 -11.96 8.62
CA LEU A 70 -10.90 -10.67 9.12
C LEU A 70 -9.89 -10.12 10.15
N GLY A 71 -9.32 -8.95 9.87
CA GLY A 71 -8.37 -8.27 10.76
C GLY A 71 -6.90 -8.69 10.65
N ALA A 72 -6.56 -9.85 10.09
CA ALA A 72 -5.17 -10.36 10.13
C ALA A 72 -4.16 -9.51 9.33
N GLN A 73 -4.60 -8.90 8.22
CA GLN A 73 -3.78 -7.97 7.43
C GLN A 73 -4.08 -6.50 7.73
N LYS A 74 -4.87 -6.21 8.78
CA LYS A 74 -5.28 -4.86 9.14
C LYS A 74 -4.06 -3.91 9.31
N PRO A 75 -2.95 -4.30 9.97
CA PRO A 75 -1.79 -3.40 10.09
C PRO A 75 -1.16 -3.03 8.75
N LEU A 76 -0.91 -4.02 7.87
CA LEU A 76 -0.30 -3.79 6.56
C LEU A 76 -1.17 -2.87 5.69
N PHE A 77 -2.48 -3.15 5.64
CA PHE A 77 -3.42 -2.34 4.86
C PHE A 77 -3.58 -0.94 5.43
N ILE A 78 -3.56 -0.77 6.75
CA ILE A 78 -3.62 0.55 7.37
C ILE A 78 -2.36 1.36 7.05
N LEU A 79 -1.16 0.77 7.16
CA LEU A 79 0.07 1.47 6.80
C LEU A 79 0.03 1.91 5.33
N GLN A 80 -0.33 1.00 4.41
CA GLN A 80 -0.51 1.33 3.00
C GLN A 80 -1.56 2.43 2.80
N ALA A 81 -2.68 2.37 3.51
CA ALA A 81 -3.74 3.36 3.45
C ALA A 81 -3.26 4.75 3.92
N ILE A 82 -2.48 4.83 5.01
CA ILE A 82 -2.00 6.10 5.56
C ILE A 82 -0.98 6.77 4.61
N PHE A 83 -0.08 6.00 3.99
CA PHE A 83 0.80 6.53 2.94
C PHE A 83 0.00 7.16 1.78
N ASN A 84 -1.04 6.46 1.34
CA ASN A 84 -1.90 6.91 0.25
C ASN A 84 -2.78 8.11 0.66
N TYR A 85 -3.24 8.16 1.91
CA TYR A 85 -4.03 9.27 2.45
C TYR A 85 -3.35 10.63 2.25
N TYR A 86 -2.12 10.74 2.75
CA TYR A 86 -1.37 12.00 2.69
C TYR A 86 -0.97 12.36 1.26
N THR A 87 -0.50 11.38 0.48
CA THR A 87 -0.03 11.63 -0.89
C THR A 87 -1.16 12.04 -1.83
N VAL A 88 -2.32 11.39 -1.74
CA VAL A 88 -3.53 11.77 -2.51
C VAL A 88 -4.10 13.08 -1.98
N GLY A 89 -4.24 13.23 -0.65
CA GLY A 89 -4.78 14.45 -0.05
C GLY A 89 -4.00 15.70 -0.46
N GLN A 90 -2.67 15.65 -0.38
CA GLN A 90 -1.81 16.76 -0.79
C GLN A 90 -1.84 16.99 -2.30
N LYS A 91 -1.83 15.93 -3.12
CA LYS A 91 -1.80 16.06 -4.59
C LYS A 91 -3.07 16.71 -5.15
N TYR A 92 -4.23 16.36 -4.61
CA TYR A 92 -5.51 16.84 -5.14
C TYR A 92 -6.11 18.01 -4.35
N GLY A 93 -5.57 18.32 -3.17
CA GLY A 93 -6.13 19.37 -2.30
C GLY A 93 -7.57 19.07 -1.87
N LYS A 94 -7.94 17.78 -1.78
CA LYS A 94 -9.28 17.32 -1.42
C LYS A 94 -9.23 16.38 -0.22
N PRO A 95 -10.26 16.36 0.63
CA PRO A 95 -10.39 15.36 1.68
C PRO A 95 -10.38 13.95 1.09
N VAL A 96 -9.71 13.03 1.77
CA VAL A 96 -9.73 11.60 1.46
C VAL A 96 -10.45 10.88 2.57
N LEU A 97 -11.55 10.18 2.26
CA LEU A 97 -12.42 9.61 3.29
C LEU A 97 -12.10 8.15 3.57
N ARG A 98 -11.82 7.36 2.52
CA ARG A 98 -11.68 5.91 2.67
C ARG A 98 -10.59 5.32 1.81
N PHE A 99 -10.03 4.22 2.29
CA PHE A 99 -9.24 3.28 1.52
C PHE A 99 -10.04 1.99 1.33
N ILE A 100 -10.30 1.64 0.08
CA ILE A 100 -11.14 0.50 -0.31
C ILE A 100 -10.24 -0.56 -0.93
N LEU A 101 -10.06 -1.67 -0.23
CA LEU A 101 -9.29 -2.80 -0.72
C LEU A 101 -10.23 -3.83 -1.34
N TYR A 102 -9.94 -4.22 -2.57
CA TYR A 102 -10.54 -5.39 -3.22
C TYR A 102 -9.55 -6.54 -3.27
N GLU A 103 -9.85 -7.62 -2.55
CA GLU A 103 -9.16 -8.89 -2.73
C GLU A 103 -9.91 -9.71 -3.78
N CYS A 104 -9.17 -10.16 -4.79
CA CYS A 104 -9.66 -11.10 -5.78
C CYS A 104 -8.91 -12.43 -5.62
N LYS A 105 -9.62 -13.48 -5.22
CA LYS A 105 -9.02 -14.79 -4.99
C LYS A 105 -8.76 -15.49 -6.32
N LYS A 106 -7.50 -15.88 -6.55
CA LYS A 106 -7.02 -16.50 -7.79
C LYS A 106 -7.67 -17.86 -8.08
N ARG A 107 -8.05 -18.61 -7.04
CA ARG A 107 -8.65 -19.95 -7.15
C ARG A 107 -10.12 -19.94 -6.77
N LYS A 108 -10.96 -20.55 -7.62
CA LYS A 108 -12.40 -20.69 -7.40
C LYS A 108 -12.70 -21.25 -5.99
N ASN A 109 -13.61 -20.60 -5.27
CA ASN A 109 -14.06 -21.12 -3.98
C ASN A 109 -14.81 -22.45 -4.16
N LYS A 110 -14.54 -23.41 -3.27
CA LYS A 110 -15.15 -24.75 -3.32
C LYS A 110 -16.66 -24.71 -3.06
N ASP A 111 -17.11 -23.73 -2.29
CA ASP A 111 -18.52 -23.49 -1.94
C ASP A 111 -19.28 -22.65 -2.98
N GLY A 112 -18.61 -22.23 -4.06
CA GLY A 112 -19.20 -21.37 -5.10
C GLY A 112 -19.38 -19.90 -4.69
N SER A 113 -18.88 -19.48 -3.52
CA SER A 113 -18.94 -18.09 -3.08
C SER A 113 -18.08 -17.15 -3.94
N SER A 114 -18.37 -15.84 -3.86
CA SER A 114 -17.69 -14.79 -4.64
C SER A 114 -16.16 -14.84 -4.53
N GLN A 115 -15.49 -14.64 -5.67
CA GLN A 115 -14.04 -14.48 -5.74
C GLN A 115 -13.57 -13.09 -5.31
N MET A 116 -14.50 -12.14 -5.20
CA MET A 116 -14.23 -10.78 -4.76
C MET A 116 -14.63 -10.60 -3.29
N ARG A 117 -13.75 -9.98 -2.52
CA ARG A 117 -14.02 -9.51 -1.17
C ARG A 117 -13.57 -8.06 -1.03
N ARG A 118 -14.39 -7.26 -0.35
CA ARG A 118 -14.14 -5.83 -0.14
C ARG A 118 -13.88 -5.55 1.33
N TYR A 119 -12.82 -4.79 1.60
CA TYR A 119 -12.52 -4.22 2.90
C TYR A 119 -12.48 -2.71 2.78
N VAL A 120 -12.96 -2.01 3.80
CA VAL A 120 -12.99 -0.55 3.82
C VAL A 120 -12.31 -0.10 5.10
N ILE A 121 -11.29 0.73 4.95
CA ILE A 121 -10.70 1.50 6.04
C ILE A 121 -11.28 2.90 5.91
N ASP A 122 -12.01 3.30 6.95
CA ASP A 122 -12.50 4.65 7.11
C ASP A 122 -11.46 5.42 7.92
N TYR A 123 -10.92 6.51 7.35
CA TYR A 123 -9.84 7.26 8.01
C TYR A 123 -10.31 7.89 9.33
N GLU A 124 -11.60 8.19 9.48
CA GLU A 124 -12.15 8.71 10.75
C GLU A 124 -12.03 7.69 11.89
N ASN A 125 -12.02 6.39 11.57
CA ASN A 125 -12.00 5.30 12.55
C ASN A 125 -10.60 4.77 12.88
N VAL A 126 -9.54 5.34 12.31
CA VAL A 126 -8.14 4.86 12.48
C VAL A 126 -7.17 5.95 12.95
N GLN A 127 -7.67 6.90 13.74
CA GLN A 127 -6.88 8.03 14.23
C GLN A 127 -5.70 7.60 15.11
N GLU A 128 -5.86 6.54 15.91
CA GLU A 128 -4.76 5.99 16.71
C GLU A 128 -3.64 5.42 15.84
N GLU A 129 -3.99 4.80 14.70
CA GLU A 129 -3.01 4.27 13.77
C GLU A 129 -2.22 5.36 13.04
N PHE A 130 -2.77 6.57 12.86
CA PHE A 130 -2.00 7.73 12.38
C PHE A 130 -0.90 8.12 13.37
N ALA A 131 -1.20 8.16 14.67
CA ALA A 131 -0.20 8.46 15.70
C ALA A 131 0.90 7.37 15.74
N LEU A 132 0.50 6.10 15.64
CA LEU A 132 1.43 4.97 15.54
C LEU A 132 2.31 5.06 14.29
N PHE A 133 1.73 5.41 13.14
CA PHE A 133 2.45 5.60 11.88
C PHE A 133 3.52 6.67 11.99
N HIS A 134 3.19 7.82 12.60
CA HIS A 134 4.15 8.90 12.83
C HIS A 134 5.31 8.45 13.70
N ARG A 135 5.02 7.81 14.84
CA ARG A 135 6.06 7.26 15.70
C ARG A 135 6.93 6.26 14.94
N LEU A 136 6.33 5.32 14.21
CA LEU A 136 7.05 4.31 13.44
C LEU A 136 8.01 4.94 12.42
N LEU A 137 7.57 5.96 11.67
CA LEU A 137 8.42 6.61 10.69
C LEU A 137 9.53 7.46 11.33
N ASN A 138 9.26 8.10 12.46
CA ASN A 138 10.28 8.82 13.21
C ASN A 138 11.34 7.87 13.77
N ASP A 139 10.92 6.80 14.44
CA ASP A 139 11.81 5.77 14.97
C ASP A 139 12.65 5.13 13.85
N ALA A 140 12.02 4.78 12.72
CA ALA A 140 12.71 4.20 11.58
C ALA A 140 13.71 5.21 10.95
N THR A 141 13.35 6.49 10.85
CA THR A 141 14.23 7.51 10.31
C THR A 141 15.44 7.74 11.21
N GLU A 142 15.21 7.88 12.52
CA GLU A 142 16.31 8.01 13.50
C GLU A 142 17.24 6.81 13.43
N GLU A 143 16.69 5.61 13.34
CA GLU A 143 17.44 4.36 13.32
C GLU A 143 18.27 4.19 12.04
N ILE A 144 17.75 4.62 10.89
CA ILE A 144 18.46 4.59 9.60
C ILE A 144 19.49 5.73 9.49
N ALA A 145 19.25 6.89 10.12
CA ALA A 145 20.17 8.03 10.09
C ALA A 145 21.46 7.78 10.90
N LYS A 146 21.46 6.80 11.81
CA LYS A 146 22.66 6.40 12.55
C LYS A 146 23.74 5.89 11.59
N LYS A 147 24.99 6.33 11.81
CA LYS A 147 26.13 5.75 11.10
C LYS A 147 26.23 4.27 11.44
N ARG A 148 26.14 3.41 10.42
CA ARG A 148 26.34 1.96 10.55
C ARG A 148 27.47 1.51 9.65
N VAL A 149 28.17 0.49 10.12
CA VAL A 149 29.00 -0.35 9.25
C VAL A 149 28.12 -1.53 8.87
N TYR A 150 27.70 -1.58 7.61
CA TYR A 150 26.99 -2.74 7.08
C TYR A 150 28.02 -3.81 6.68
N LEU A 151 27.83 -5.04 7.15
CA LEU A 151 28.67 -6.15 6.75
C LEU A 151 28.38 -6.53 5.30
N PRO A 152 29.40 -6.94 4.52
CA PRO A 152 29.18 -7.36 3.15
C PRO A 152 28.33 -8.62 3.14
N ASN A 153 27.45 -8.73 2.14
CA ASN A 153 26.75 -9.98 1.84
C ASN A 153 27.27 -10.51 0.50
N PRO A 154 28.26 -11.42 0.51
CA PRO A 154 28.82 -11.97 -0.73
C PRO A 154 27.82 -12.74 -1.60
N SER A 155 26.70 -13.16 -1.01
CA SER A 155 25.60 -13.86 -1.69
C SER A 155 24.52 -12.93 -2.23
N ASP A 156 24.67 -11.62 -2.05
CA ASP A 156 23.77 -10.64 -2.63
C ASP A 156 23.81 -10.71 -4.16
N MET A 157 22.62 -10.78 -4.77
CA MET A 157 22.45 -10.98 -6.20
C MET A 157 22.81 -9.77 -7.07
N PHE A 158 23.00 -8.59 -6.47
CA PHE A 158 23.26 -7.35 -7.20
C PHE A 158 24.68 -6.82 -6.91
N GLU A 159 25.03 -6.65 -5.64
CA GLU A 159 26.23 -5.94 -5.19
C GLU A 159 27.14 -6.80 -4.30
N GLY A 160 26.98 -8.14 -4.31
CA GLY A 160 27.69 -9.03 -3.39
C GLY A 160 29.22 -8.94 -3.49
N SER A 161 29.78 -8.93 -4.71
CA SER A 161 31.23 -8.77 -4.90
C SER A 161 31.72 -7.37 -4.54
N ASN A 162 30.98 -6.34 -4.94
CA ASN A 162 31.35 -4.93 -4.72
C ASN A 162 31.31 -4.57 -3.23
N SER A 163 30.26 -5.00 -2.50
CA SER A 163 30.16 -4.81 -1.05
C SER A 163 31.32 -5.48 -0.29
N PHE A 164 31.75 -6.67 -0.73
CA PHE A 164 32.89 -7.37 -0.14
C PHE A 164 34.21 -6.68 -0.42
N ASP A 165 34.40 -6.13 -1.62
CA ASP A 165 35.61 -5.38 -1.98
C ASP A 165 35.72 -4.06 -1.20
N ILE A 166 34.63 -3.30 -1.05
CA ILE A 166 34.59 -2.09 -0.21
C ILE A 166 34.98 -2.43 1.23
N TYR A 167 34.39 -3.50 1.78
CA TYR A 167 34.71 -3.97 3.13
C TYR A 167 36.18 -4.38 3.26
N ARG A 168 36.75 -5.06 2.23
CA ARG A 168 38.17 -5.43 2.18
C ARG A 168 39.09 -4.21 2.18
N MET A 169 38.65 -3.09 1.60
CA MET A 169 39.40 -1.84 1.57
C MET A 169 39.33 -1.06 2.89
N GLY A 170 38.51 -1.50 3.86
CA GLY A 170 38.35 -0.82 5.16
C GLY A 170 37.60 0.52 5.07
N LEU A 171 36.81 0.70 4.01
CA LEU A 171 35.95 1.86 3.78
C LEU A 171 34.54 1.60 4.33
#